data_AF-A0A7L0HCA2-F1
#
_entry.id   AF-A0A7L0HCA2-F1
#
_cell.length_a   1.000
_cell.length_b   1.000
_cell.length_c   1.000
_cell.angle_alpha   90.00
_cell.angle_beta   90.00
_cell.angle_gamma   90.00
#
_symmetry.space_group_name_H-M   'P 1'
#
loop_
_entity.id
_entity.type
_entity.pdbx_description
1 polymer ?
#
loop_
_entity_poly.entity_id
_entity_poly.type
_entity_poly.pdbx_seq_one_letter_code
_entity_poly.pdbx_strand_id
1 'polypeptide(L)'
;ATMLPLLLLLLAMAHGLDAIPTLRKPNLTDSLLGGRTTASTFVLEQPRCVFTNLRDDTVIWLVVALPEAVANFSNEVKPGGPGREFQKFPNSTLAYMTLNTTILNYPCDNSRDITVLRVGSETSCAKDASRPTCNGPLPGPGPYQVKFLALDGSEPVAQTEWSNLIFLRKAQPPSSIPLMTSGHSAGMIALTAILSILFAILLAGLVATLLWGSEAGGVSSTFSKPEVVSVRRYNTHHVYDQPAARL
;
A
#
# COMPACT_ATOMS: atom_id res chain seq x y z
N ALA A 1 37.14 -30.55 -56.38
CA ALA A 1 36.56 -30.96 -55.08
C ALA A 1 37.43 -30.44 -53.93
N THR A 2 37.40 -29.14 -53.65
CA THR A 2 38.27 -28.50 -52.64
C THR A 2 37.58 -27.39 -51.83
N MET A 3 36.26 -27.22 -51.97
CA MET A 3 35.51 -26.16 -51.28
C MET A 3 34.88 -26.59 -49.94
N LEU A 4 34.80 -27.90 -49.68
CA LEU A 4 34.27 -28.44 -48.42
C LEU A 4 35.14 -28.15 -47.18
N PRO A 5 36.50 -28.23 -47.23
CA PRO A 5 37.31 -27.99 -46.04
C PRO A 5 37.37 -26.51 -45.64
N LEU A 6 37.18 -25.59 -46.59
CA LEU A 6 37.14 -24.15 -46.31
C LEU A 6 35.83 -23.74 -45.59
N LEU A 7 34.71 -24.39 -45.94
CA LEU A 7 33.41 -24.17 -45.30
C LEU A 7 33.40 -24.69 -43.85
N LEU A 8 34.07 -25.83 -43.59
CA LEU A 8 34.25 -26.37 -42.24
C LEU A 8 35.15 -25.50 -41.35
N LEU A 9 36.18 -24.86 -41.93
CA LEU A 9 37.01 -23.89 -41.19
C LEU A 9 36.23 -22.62 -40.83
N LEU A 10 35.33 -22.14 -41.69
CA LEU A 10 34.50 -20.96 -41.42
C LEU A 10 33.43 -21.22 -40.33
N LEU A 11 32.92 -22.46 -40.22
CA LEU A 11 31.99 -22.86 -39.15
C LEU A 11 32.67 -22.98 -37.78
N ALA A 12 33.98 -23.25 -37.73
CA ALA A 12 34.73 -23.31 -36.47
C ALA A 12 34.98 -21.93 -35.85
N MET A 13 35.02 -20.86 -36.67
CA MET A 13 35.31 -19.48 -36.23
C MET A 13 34.07 -18.71 -35.74
N ALA A 14 32.88 -19.32 -35.73
CA ALA A 14 31.66 -18.69 -35.23
C ALA A 14 31.47 -18.81 -33.69
N HIS A 15 32.34 -19.54 -33.00
CA HIS A 15 32.26 -19.74 -31.54
C HIS A 15 33.20 -18.76 -30.83
N GLY A 16 32.87 -17.48 -30.90
CA GLY A 16 33.68 -16.43 -30.28
C GLY A 16 32.97 -15.08 -30.21
N LEU A 17 31.65 -15.07 -30.05
CA LEU A 17 31.02 -13.93 -29.37
C LEU A 17 31.27 -14.18 -27.89
N ASP A 18 32.06 -13.33 -27.24
CA ASP A 18 32.22 -13.33 -25.78
C ASP A 18 30.82 -13.31 -25.14
N ALA A 19 30.33 -14.48 -24.77
CA ALA A 19 29.02 -14.60 -24.16
C ALA A 19 29.13 -14.05 -22.75
N ILE A 20 28.35 -13.02 -22.44
CA ILE A 20 28.29 -12.41 -21.11
C ILE A 20 28.06 -13.52 -20.08
N PRO A 21 28.88 -13.64 -19.02
CA PRO A 21 28.73 -14.67 -18.00
C PRO A 21 27.32 -14.66 -17.44
N THR A 22 26.68 -15.83 -17.46
CA THR A 22 25.30 -16.01 -16.99
C THR A 22 25.33 -16.58 -15.58
N LEU A 23 24.91 -15.76 -14.61
CA LEU A 23 25.02 -16.01 -13.18
C LEU A 23 23.70 -16.53 -12.59
N ARG A 24 23.74 -16.92 -11.31
CA ARG A 24 22.59 -17.47 -10.56
C ARG A 24 21.33 -16.61 -10.75
N LYS A 25 20.22 -17.26 -11.08
CA LYS A 25 18.91 -16.59 -11.24
C LYS A 25 18.44 -15.87 -9.96
N PRO A 26 17.76 -14.73 -10.09
CA PRO A 26 17.08 -14.08 -8.97
C PRO A 26 15.92 -14.93 -8.46
N ASN A 27 15.67 -14.87 -7.16
CA ASN A 27 14.50 -15.48 -6.53
C ASN A 27 13.80 -14.48 -5.61
N LEU A 28 12.50 -14.69 -5.41
CA LEU A 28 11.77 -14.03 -4.33
C LEU A 28 12.41 -14.38 -2.99
N THR A 29 12.48 -13.43 -2.07
CA THR A 29 13.15 -13.65 -0.79
C THR A 29 12.60 -14.85 -0.01
N ASP A 30 13.46 -15.67 0.56
CA ASP A 30 13.04 -16.81 1.40
C ASP A 30 12.68 -16.39 2.83
N SER A 31 12.99 -15.13 3.20
CA SER A 31 12.61 -14.54 4.47
C SER A 31 11.09 -14.45 4.61
N LEU A 32 10.58 -14.80 5.80
CA LEU A 32 9.15 -14.70 6.10
C LEU A 32 8.75 -13.23 6.33
N LEU A 33 8.48 -12.53 5.24
CA LEU A 33 8.13 -11.12 5.26
C LEU A 33 6.65 -10.88 4.95
N GLY A 34 6.00 -10.10 5.81
CA GLY A 34 4.72 -9.48 5.49
C GLY A 34 4.84 -8.67 4.19
N GLY A 35 3.91 -8.88 3.26
CA GLY A 35 3.96 -8.21 1.96
C GLY A 35 5.17 -8.61 1.10
N ARG A 36 5.66 -9.85 1.21
CA ARG A 36 6.62 -10.47 0.25
C ARG A 36 6.14 -10.30 -1.20
N THR A 37 4.83 -10.44 -1.41
CA THR A 37 4.11 -10.03 -2.62
C THR A 37 2.87 -9.24 -2.20
N THR A 38 2.62 -8.11 -2.87
CA THR A 38 1.41 -7.29 -2.72
C THR A 38 0.69 -7.22 -4.07
N ALA A 39 -0.28 -6.32 -4.22
CA ALA A 39 -0.95 -6.09 -5.50
C ALA A 39 -0.07 -5.36 -6.54
N SER A 40 1.02 -4.71 -6.09
CA SER A 40 1.87 -3.87 -6.94
C SER A 40 3.37 -3.99 -6.63
N THR A 41 3.77 -4.85 -5.69
CA THR A 41 5.18 -5.02 -5.31
C THR A 41 5.51 -6.48 -5.05
N PHE A 42 6.78 -6.83 -5.24
CA PHE A 42 7.35 -8.09 -4.75
C PHE A 42 8.74 -7.85 -4.18
N VAL A 43 9.23 -8.82 -3.42
CA VAL A 43 10.52 -8.73 -2.71
C VAL A 43 11.45 -9.84 -3.18
N LEU A 44 12.62 -9.44 -3.69
CA LEU A 44 13.70 -10.32 -4.13
C LEU A 44 14.77 -10.46 -3.05
N GLU A 45 15.51 -11.57 -3.10
CA GLU A 45 16.85 -11.60 -2.53
C GLU A 45 17.75 -10.58 -3.23
N GLN A 46 18.64 -9.94 -2.46
CA GLN A 46 19.68 -9.09 -3.05
C GLN A 46 20.71 -9.94 -3.81
N PRO A 47 21.31 -9.45 -4.91
CA PRO A 47 22.30 -10.19 -5.69
C PRO A 47 23.69 -10.20 -5.03
N ARG A 48 23.74 -10.50 -3.72
CA ARG A 48 24.97 -10.59 -2.93
C ARG A 48 25.77 -11.82 -3.36
N CYS A 49 27.08 -11.67 -3.50
CA CYS A 49 27.98 -12.72 -4.05
C CYS A 49 27.61 -13.24 -5.45
N VAL A 50 26.86 -12.46 -6.23
CA VAL A 50 26.55 -12.80 -7.62
C VAL A 50 27.60 -12.18 -8.54
N PHE A 51 27.88 -10.88 -8.37
CA PHE A 51 28.81 -10.11 -9.19
C PHE A 51 30.14 -9.88 -8.45
N THR A 52 31.06 -10.86 -8.47
CA THR A 52 32.27 -10.84 -7.62
C THR A 52 33.57 -10.41 -8.30
N ASN A 53 33.65 -10.45 -9.63
CA ASN A 53 34.89 -10.20 -10.39
C ASN A 53 34.76 -8.98 -11.33
N LEU A 54 34.05 -7.95 -10.89
CA LEU A 54 33.79 -6.73 -11.67
C LEU A 54 34.35 -5.51 -10.93
N ARG A 55 34.43 -4.38 -11.62
CA ARG A 55 34.90 -3.11 -11.04
C ARG A 55 33.88 -2.58 -10.03
N ASP A 56 34.35 -1.96 -8.95
CA ASP A 56 33.48 -1.49 -7.86
C ASP A 56 32.45 -0.43 -8.29
N ASP A 57 32.75 0.34 -9.34
CA ASP A 57 31.88 1.36 -9.94
C ASP A 57 30.87 0.79 -10.96
N THR A 58 30.94 -0.52 -11.24
CA THR A 58 29.96 -1.22 -12.08
C THR A 58 28.56 -1.08 -11.45
N VAL A 59 27.59 -0.69 -12.27
CA VAL A 59 26.21 -0.46 -11.84
C VAL A 59 25.37 -1.69 -12.12
N ILE A 60 24.78 -2.25 -11.08
CA ILE A 60 23.79 -3.31 -11.14
C ILE A 60 22.41 -2.70 -11.33
N TRP A 61 21.71 -3.18 -12.37
CA TRP A 61 20.35 -2.84 -12.69
C TRP A 61 19.46 -4.07 -12.54
N LEU A 62 18.21 -3.86 -12.11
CA LEU A 62 17.16 -4.86 -12.19
C LEU A 62 16.36 -4.64 -13.48
N VAL A 63 16.28 -5.67 -14.31
CA VAL A 63 15.34 -5.74 -15.43
C VAL A 63 14.04 -6.35 -14.92
N VAL A 64 12.91 -5.68 -15.17
CA VAL A 64 11.58 -6.22 -14.93
C VAL A 64 10.87 -6.34 -16.27
N ALA A 65 10.39 -7.54 -16.58
CA ALA A 65 9.83 -7.87 -17.88
C ALA A 65 8.55 -8.69 -17.76
N LEU A 66 7.69 -8.58 -18.77
CA LEU A 66 6.68 -9.58 -19.05
C LEU A 66 7.32 -10.79 -19.77
N PRO A 67 6.76 -12.01 -19.65
CA PRO A 67 7.32 -13.20 -20.29
C PRO A 67 7.52 -13.06 -21.80
N GLU A 68 6.66 -12.30 -22.46
CA GLU A 68 6.70 -12.06 -23.91
C GLU A 68 7.97 -11.30 -24.34
N ALA A 69 8.60 -10.54 -23.44
CA ALA A 69 9.82 -9.79 -23.73
C ALA A 69 11.10 -10.64 -23.60
N VAL A 70 11.05 -11.76 -22.87
CA VAL A 70 12.25 -12.47 -22.38
C VAL A 70 13.11 -13.02 -23.52
N ALA A 71 12.49 -13.64 -24.52
CA ALA A 71 13.20 -14.28 -25.64
C ALA A 71 13.95 -13.28 -26.53
N ASN A 72 13.45 -12.05 -26.64
CA ASN A 72 13.99 -11.02 -27.53
C ASN A 72 14.57 -9.83 -26.74
N PHE A 73 14.88 -10.01 -25.46
CA PHE A 73 15.40 -8.93 -24.63
C PHE A 73 16.85 -8.62 -24.99
N SER A 74 17.07 -7.43 -25.54
CA SER A 74 18.39 -6.84 -25.78
C SER A 74 18.94 -6.14 -24.52
N ASN A 75 20.19 -6.43 -24.18
CA ASN A 75 20.93 -5.82 -23.07
C ASN A 75 21.60 -4.50 -23.46
N GLU A 76 21.70 -4.23 -24.76
CA GLU A 76 22.38 -3.08 -25.35
C GLU A 76 21.56 -1.79 -25.21
N VAL A 77 20.25 -1.91 -24.98
CA VAL A 77 19.37 -0.75 -24.77
C VAL A 77 19.60 -0.16 -23.38
N LYS A 78 19.98 1.13 -23.34
CA LYS A 78 20.27 1.85 -22.10
C LYS A 78 19.07 1.88 -21.14
N PRO A 79 19.31 1.79 -19.82
CA PRO A 79 18.28 1.98 -18.81
C PRO A 79 17.52 3.30 -18.99
N GLY A 80 16.18 3.24 -19.03
CA GLY A 80 15.32 4.41 -19.24
C GLY A 80 15.36 5.00 -20.65
N GLY A 81 16.08 4.38 -21.60
CA GLY A 81 16.02 4.73 -23.00
C GLY A 81 14.73 4.29 -23.69
N PRO A 82 14.56 4.58 -24.99
CA PRO A 82 13.38 4.17 -25.75
C PRO A 82 13.12 2.66 -25.68
N GLY A 83 11.92 2.27 -25.24
CA GLY A 83 11.55 0.87 -25.04
C GLY A 83 12.04 0.28 -23.71
N ARG A 84 12.49 1.12 -22.76
CA ARG A 84 12.93 0.72 -21.40
C ARG A 84 12.38 1.65 -20.31
N GLU A 85 11.45 2.54 -20.65
CA GLU A 85 10.87 3.50 -19.71
C GLU A 85 9.75 2.87 -18.87
N PHE A 86 9.83 3.01 -17.55
CA PHE A 86 8.82 2.51 -16.61
C PHE A 86 7.40 3.01 -16.95
N GLN A 87 7.23 4.28 -17.31
CA GLN A 87 5.92 4.89 -17.54
C GLN A 87 5.18 4.29 -18.76
N LYS A 88 5.91 3.62 -19.66
CA LYS A 88 5.33 2.93 -20.82
C LYS A 88 5.04 1.45 -20.54
N PHE A 89 5.48 0.92 -19.40
CA PHE A 89 5.24 -0.46 -18.98
C PHE A 89 3.82 -0.60 -18.40
N PRO A 90 3.04 -1.64 -18.76
CA PRO A 90 3.38 -2.75 -19.65
C PRO A 90 2.86 -2.54 -21.09
N ASN A 91 2.27 -1.38 -21.39
CA ASN A 91 1.43 -1.20 -22.58
C ASN A 91 2.23 -1.02 -23.87
N SER A 92 3.25 -0.17 -23.85
CA SER A 92 4.07 0.15 -25.03
C SER A 92 5.50 -0.39 -24.92
N THR A 93 5.96 -0.66 -23.69
CA THR A 93 7.16 -1.47 -23.47
C THR A 93 6.83 -2.67 -22.60
N LEU A 94 7.42 -3.81 -22.93
CA LEU A 94 7.25 -5.08 -22.23
C LEU A 94 8.36 -5.34 -21.20
N ALA A 95 9.34 -4.43 -21.09
CA ALA A 95 10.37 -4.47 -20.06
C ALA A 95 10.90 -3.08 -19.72
N TYR A 96 11.29 -2.87 -18.47
CA TYR A 96 11.94 -1.66 -18.00
C TYR A 96 13.10 -2.01 -17.05
N MET A 97 13.94 -1.02 -16.75
CA MET A 97 15.10 -1.19 -15.88
C MET A 97 15.02 -0.24 -14.69
N THR A 98 15.36 -0.73 -13.50
CA THR A 98 15.28 0.03 -12.26
C THR A 98 16.31 -0.42 -11.22
N LEU A 99 16.28 0.19 -10.03
CA LEU A 99 17.10 -0.16 -8.86
C LEU A 99 18.60 -0.13 -9.18
N ASN A 100 19.07 0.98 -9.74
CA ASN A 100 20.47 1.17 -10.08
C ASN A 100 21.32 1.36 -8.83
N THR A 101 22.30 0.50 -8.65
CA THR A 101 23.22 0.60 -7.52
C THR A 101 24.55 -0.06 -7.84
N THR A 102 25.62 0.35 -7.17
CA THR A 102 26.94 -0.26 -7.35
C THR A 102 27.04 -1.60 -6.63
N ILE A 103 28.04 -2.40 -7.00
CA ILE A 103 28.36 -3.71 -6.40
C ILE A 103 28.64 -3.59 -4.90
N LEU A 104 29.22 -2.47 -4.47
CA LEU A 104 29.53 -2.19 -3.07
C LEU A 104 28.30 -2.22 -2.15
N ASN A 105 27.10 -1.96 -2.69
CA ASN A 105 25.85 -2.03 -1.93
C ASN A 105 25.28 -3.46 -1.81
N TYR A 106 25.92 -4.45 -2.45
CA TYR A 106 25.60 -5.88 -2.32
C TYR A 106 26.80 -6.70 -1.84
N PRO A 107 27.40 -6.35 -0.68
CA PRO A 107 28.61 -7.01 -0.20
C PRO A 107 28.36 -8.48 0.08
N CYS A 108 29.40 -9.31 0.06
CA CYS A 108 29.29 -10.76 0.32
C CYS A 108 29.06 -11.16 1.79
N ASP A 109 28.99 -10.19 2.70
CA ASP A 109 28.98 -10.46 4.13
C ASP A 109 27.75 -11.27 4.60
N ASN A 110 27.98 -12.25 5.48
CA ASN A 110 26.95 -13.10 6.05
C ASN A 110 26.27 -12.43 7.26
N SER A 111 25.91 -11.14 7.15
CA SER A 111 25.15 -10.45 8.20
C SER A 111 23.84 -11.20 8.46
N ARG A 112 23.44 -11.24 9.75
CA ARG A 112 22.15 -11.78 10.19
C ARG A 112 20.98 -10.84 9.92
N ASP A 113 21.26 -9.65 9.37
CA ASP A 113 20.23 -8.68 9.02
C ASP A 113 19.43 -9.13 7.80
N ILE A 114 18.12 -8.85 7.81
CA ILE A 114 17.25 -9.13 6.69
C ILE A 114 17.56 -8.11 5.58
N THR A 115 18.29 -8.56 4.54
CA THR A 115 18.61 -7.75 3.36
C THR A 115 17.75 -8.16 2.19
N VAL A 116 16.87 -7.28 1.72
CA VAL A 116 15.97 -7.58 0.60
C VAL A 116 15.88 -6.42 -0.39
N LEU A 117 15.42 -6.73 -1.60
CA LEU A 117 15.19 -5.76 -2.66
C LEU A 117 13.70 -5.72 -3.02
N ARG A 118 13.01 -4.64 -2.67
CA ARG A 118 11.59 -4.47 -2.99
C ARG A 118 11.42 -3.82 -4.36
N VAL A 119 10.72 -4.50 -5.25
CA VAL A 119 10.37 -4.01 -6.59
C VAL A 119 8.99 -3.36 -6.53
N GLY A 120 8.86 -2.18 -7.12
CA GLY A 120 7.64 -1.39 -7.22
C GLY A 120 7.33 -0.47 -6.03
N SER A 121 8.32 -0.12 -5.21
CA SER A 121 8.10 0.64 -3.97
C SER A 121 7.98 2.16 -4.15
N GLU A 122 8.35 2.72 -5.30
CA GLU A 122 8.41 4.17 -5.49
C GLU A 122 7.10 4.72 -6.06
N THR A 123 6.11 4.94 -5.20
CA THR A 123 4.81 5.48 -5.64
C THR A 123 4.87 6.92 -6.16
N SER A 124 5.84 7.72 -5.69
CA SER A 124 5.95 9.14 -6.05
C SER A 124 6.27 9.38 -7.53
N CYS A 125 6.96 8.45 -8.18
CA CYS A 125 7.36 8.58 -9.58
C CYS A 125 6.39 7.91 -10.57
N ALA A 126 5.29 7.33 -10.09
CA ALA A 126 4.42 6.48 -10.91
C ALA A 126 3.92 7.20 -12.19
N LYS A 127 3.81 8.53 -12.13
CA LYS A 127 3.39 9.39 -13.23
C LYS A 127 4.49 10.37 -13.70
N ASP A 128 5.69 10.27 -13.14
CA ASP A 128 6.79 11.19 -13.40
C ASP A 128 7.66 10.68 -14.55
N ALA A 129 7.36 11.15 -15.77
CA ALA A 129 8.12 10.77 -16.97
C ALA A 129 9.55 11.30 -17.00
N SER A 130 9.94 12.22 -16.10
CA SER A 130 11.34 12.66 -15.98
C SER A 130 12.24 11.60 -15.33
N ARG A 131 11.63 10.56 -14.72
CA ARG A 131 12.31 9.45 -14.03
C ARG A 131 11.99 8.12 -14.72
N PRO A 132 12.54 7.85 -15.92
CA PRO A 132 12.18 6.67 -16.72
C PRO A 132 12.68 5.33 -16.14
N THR A 133 13.65 5.36 -15.22
CA THR A 133 14.22 4.18 -14.55
C THR A 133 13.60 3.89 -13.20
N CYS A 134 12.45 4.49 -12.90
CA CYS A 134 11.89 4.44 -11.57
C CYS A 134 11.44 3.03 -11.14
N ASN A 135 11.58 2.71 -9.85
CA ASN A 135 11.07 1.50 -9.22
C ASN A 135 9.57 1.64 -8.89
N GLY A 136 8.77 2.05 -9.86
CA GLY A 136 7.37 2.40 -9.65
C GLY A 136 6.44 1.18 -9.50
N PRO A 137 5.23 1.37 -8.93
CA PRO A 137 4.32 0.28 -8.62
C PRO A 137 3.94 -0.55 -9.84
N LEU A 138 3.95 -1.88 -9.70
CA LEU A 138 3.61 -2.79 -10.78
C LEU A 138 2.10 -2.72 -11.11
N PRO A 139 1.74 -2.77 -12.40
CA PRO A 139 0.40 -2.43 -12.87
C PRO A 139 -0.67 -3.50 -12.61
N GLY A 140 -0.30 -4.74 -12.27
CA GLY A 140 -1.27 -5.82 -12.11
C GLY A 140 -0.67 -7.11 -11.55
N PRO A 141 -1.43 -8.23 -11.58
CA PRO A 141 -1.02 -9.48 -10.96
C PRO A 141 0.17 -10.21 -11.62
N GLY A 142 0.66 -9.72 -12.77
CA GLY A 142 1.68 -10.39 -13.57
C GLY A 142 1.09 -11.48 -14.50
N PRO A 143 1.90 -12.46 -14.93
CA PRO A 143 3.23 -12.78 -14.40
C PRO A 143 4.33 -11.79 -14.80
N TYR A 144 5.37 -11.71 -13.97
CA TYR A 144 6.61 -10.96 -14.23
C TYR A 144 7.82 -11.89 -14.21
N GLN A 145 8.86 -11.54 -14.94
CA GLN A 145 10.20 -12.14 -14.83
C GLN A 145 11.24 -11.04 -14.63
N VAL A 146 12.29 -11.38 -13.90
CA VAL A 146 13.38 -10.44 -13.62
C VAL A 146 14.75 -11.05 -13.88
N LYS A 147 15.72 -10.19 -14.17
CA LYS A 147 17.15 -10.53 -14.14
C LYS A 147 17.95 -9.32 -13.65
N PHE A 148 19.13 -9.56 -13.11
CA PHE A 148 20.10 -8.49 -12.86
C PHE A 148 21.06 -8.34 -14.05
N LEU A 149 21.37 -7.10 -14.40
CA LEU A 149 22.32 -6.74 -15.45
C LEU A 149 23.37 -5.79 -14.85
N ALA A 150 24.64 -6.15 -14.98
CA ALA A 150 25.77 -5.32 -14.57
C ALA A 150 26.28 -4.53 -15.79
N LEU A 151 26.37 -3.21 -15.64
CA LEU A 151 26.84 -2.29 -16.68
C LEU A 151 28.11 -1.56 -16.20
N ASP A 152 29.17 -1.58 -17.01
CA ASP A 152 30.30 -0.63 -16.90
C ASP A 152 30.02 0.54 -17.86
N GLY A 153 29.56 1.66 -17.28
CA GLY A 153 28.99 2.77 -18.06
C GLY A 153 27.71 2.35 -18.79
N SER A 154 27.79 2.14 -20.11
CA SER A 154 26.68 1.64 -20.94
C SER A 154 26.90 0.21 -21.44
N GLU A 155 28.07 -0.37 -21.19
CA GLU A 155 28.45 -1.68 -21.72
C GLU A 155 28.02 -2.81 -20.76
N PRO A 156 27.25 -3.80 -21.24
CA PRO A 156 26.92 -4.99 -20.44
C PRO A 156 28.14 -5.87 -20.17
N VAL A 157 28.47 -6.07 -18.88
CA VAL A 157 29.66 -6.85 -18.47
C VAL A 157 29.33 -8.17 -17.77
N ALA A 158 28.15 -8.30 -17.17
CA ALA A 158 27.67 -9.54 -16.57
C ALA A 158 26.13 -9.54 -16.45
N GLN A 159 25.51 -10.71 -16.40
CA GLN A 159 24.06 -10.81 -16.16
C GLN A 159 23.71 -12.07 -15.37
N THR A 160 22.53 -12.09 -14.76
CA THR A 160 21.93 -13.33 -14.25
C THR A 160 21.06 -13.99 -15.31
N GLU A 161 20.76 -15.27 -15.10
CA GLU A 161 19.57 -15.88 -15.71
C GLU A 161 18.29 -15.11 -15.34
N TRP A 162 17.23 -15.33 -16.11
CA TRP A 162 15.89 -14.90 -15.77
C TRP A 162 15.33 -15.69 -14.57
N SER A 163 14.58 -15.02 -13.71
CA SER A 163 13.88 -15.64 -12.58
C SER A 163 12.77 -16.59 -13.06
N ASN A 164 12.25 -17.41 -12.14
CA ASN A 164 10.96 -18.03 -12.36
C ASN A 164 9.85 -16.97 -12.50
N LEU A 165 8.67 -17.35 -13.00
CA LEU A 165 7.50 -16.47 -13.06
C LEU A 165 7.10 -15.98 -11.66
N ILE A 166 6.92 -14.68 -11.52
CA ILE A 166 6.51 -14.00 -10.29
C ILE A 166 5.06 -13.52 -10.46
N PHE A 167 4.20 -13.94 -9.54
CA PHE A 167 2.80 -13.53 -9.49
C PHE A 167 2.54 -12.63 -8.28
N LEU A 168 1.82 -11.54 -8.53
CA LEU A 168 1.37 -10.61 -7.50
C LEU A 168 -0.02 -10.98 -7.00
N ARG A 169 -0.39 -10.41 -5.84
CA ARG A 169 -1.72 -10.63 -5.26
C ARG A 169 -2.78 -9.91 -6.10
N LYS A 170 -3.90 -10.56 -6.41
CA LYS A 170 -5.03 -9.88 -7.03
C LYS A 170 -5.72 -9.02 -5.97
N ALA A 171 -5.82 -7.72 -6.23
CA ALA A 171 -6.69 -6.85 -5.42
C ALA A 171 -8.15 -7.23 -5.72
N GLN A 172 -8.95 -7.44 -4.67
CA GLN A 172 -10.39 -7.56 -4.82
C GLN A 172 -10.99 -6.17 -5.05
N PRO A 173 -11.83 -5.97 -6.07
CA PRO A 173 -12.52 -4.70 -6.25
C PRO A 173 -13.41 -4.42 -5.03
N PRO A 174 -13.53 -3.17 -4.56
CA PRO A 174 -14.35 -2.83 -3.40
C PRO A 174 -15.80 -3.32 -3.50
N SER A 175 -16.35 -3.37 -4.72
CA SER A 175 -17.71 -3.87 -5.01
C SER A 175 -17.87 -5.38 -4.82
N SER A 176 -16.77 -6.15 -4.80
CA SER A 176 -16.76 -7.60 -4.54
C SER A 176 -16.54 -7.94 -3.08
N ILE A 177 -16.20 -6.95 -2.24
CA ILE A 177 -16.17 -7.14 -0.79
C ILE A 177 -17.63 -7.29 -0.38
N PRO A 178 -18.03 -8.44 0.20
CA PRO A 178 -19.38 -8.58 0.70
C PRO A 178 -19.65 -7.43 1.66
N LEU A 179 -20.62 -6.56 1.33
CA LEU A 179 -21.18 -5.57 2.26
C LEU A 179 -21.82 -6.23 3.50
N MET A 180 -21.86 -7.56 3.53
CA MET A 180 -22.36 -8.35 4.63
C MET A 180 -21.32 -8.45 5.76
N THR A 181 -21.17 -7.34 6.48
CA THR A 181 -21.24 -7.38 7.94
C THR A 181 -22.68 -7.07 8.36
N SER A 182 -23.65 -7.77 7.78
CA SER A 182 -25.01 -7.86 8.31
C SER A 182 -25.06 -8.90 9.43
N GLY A 183 -24.17 -8.71 10.39
CA GLY A 183 -24.23 -9.30 11.71
C GLY A 183 -23.78 -8.16 12.61
N HIS A 184 -24.67 -7.64 13.44
CA HIS A 184 -24.39 -6.53 14.35
C HIS A 184 -22.96 -6.63 14.87
N SER A 185 -22.13 -5.63 14.53
CA SER A 185 -20.74 -5.56 14.96
C SER A 185 -20.69 -5.95 16.43
N ALA A 186 -19.88 -6.94 16.80
CA ALA A 186 -19.74 -7.36 18.20
C ALA A 186 -19.47 -6.15 19.11
N GLY A 187 -18.82 -5.10 18.58
CA GLY A 187 -18.65 -3.82 19.26
C GLY A 187 -19.96 -3.07 19.53
N MET A 188 -20.92 -3.07 18.62
CA MET A 188 -22.24 -2.47 18.84
C MET A 188 -23.03 -3.22 19.91
N ILE A 189 -23.01 -4.56 19.91
CA ILE A 189 -23.64 -5.37 20.95
C ILE A 189 -22.97 -5.14 22.31
N ALA A 190 -21.63 -5.12 22.34
CA ALA A 190 -20.87 -4.84 23.56
C ALA A 190 -21.19 -3.45 24.11
N LEU A 191 -21.24 -2.42 23.25
CA LEU A 191 -21.56 -1.05 23.65
C LEU A 191 -23.00 -0.94 24.18
N THR A 192 -23.99 -1.51 23.49
CA THR A 192 -25.39 -1.46 23.97
C THR A 192 -25.57 -2.21 25.27
N ALA A 193 -24.91 -3.35 25.45
CA ALA A 193 -24.91 -4.09 26.71
C ALA A 193 -24.27 -3.29 27.86
N ILE A 194 -23.09 -2.71 27.64
CA ILE A 194 -22.40 -1.88 28.65
C ILE A 194 -23.26 -0.66 29.02
N LEU A 195 -23.79 0.06 28.03
CA LEU A 195 -24.64 1.23 28.27
C LEU A 195 -25.92 0.86 29.02
N SER A 196 -26.55 -0.27 28.66
CA SER A 196 -27.75 -0.77 29.35
C SER A 196 -27.47 -1.11 30.81
N ILE A 197 -26.35 -1.80 31.10
CA ILE A 197 -25.94 -2.16 32.46
C ILE A 197 -25.62 -0.90 33.28
N LEU A 198 -24.85 0.03 32.74
CA LEU A 198 -24.51 1.28 33.42
C LEU A 198 -25.76 2.11 33.72
N PHE A 199 -26.70 2.18 32.78
CA PHE A 199 -27.96 2.88 32.97
C PHE A 199 -28.82 2.24 34.07
N ALA A 200 -28.90 0.91 34.10
CA ALA A 200 -29.61 0.19 35.16
C ALA A 200 -28.99 0.42 36.54
N ILE A 201 -27.65 0.44 36.65
CA ILE A 201 -26.94 0.75 37.90
C ILE A 201 -27.24 2.17 38.36
N LEU A 202 -27.23 3.15 37.45
CA LEU A 202 -27.57 4.54 37.75
C LEU A 202 -29.01 4.69 38.25
N LEU A 203 -29.96 4.02 37.60
CA LEU A 203 -31.37 4.00 38.01
C LEU A 203 -31.56 3.36 39.39
N ALA A 204 -30.92 2.23 39.64
CA ALA A 204 -30.97 1.57 40.94
C ALA A 204 -30.38 2.47 42.05
N GLY A 205 -29.27 3.14 41.78
CA GLY A 205 -28.69 4.15 42.68
C GLY A 205 -29.65 5.29 42.97
N LEU A 206 -30.29 5.87 41.93
CA LEU A 206 -31.28 6.93 42.09
C LEU A 206 -32.46 6.47 42.97
N VAL A 207 -33.04 5.30 42.69
CA VAL A 207 -34.14 4.74 43.48
C VAL A 207 -33.71 4.51 44.93
N ALA A 208 -32.51 3.95 45.16
CA ALA A 208 -31.99 3.76 46.51
C ALA A 208 -31.83 5.09 47.25
N THR A 209 -31.32 6.15 46.61
CA THR A 209 -31.21 7.48 47.23
C THR A 209 -32.57 8.11 47.52
N LEU A 210 -33.57 7.89 46.68
CA LEU A 210 -34.93 8.40 46.92
C LEU A 210 -35.58 7.67 48.10
N LEU A 211 -35.49 6.34 48.14
CA LEU A 211 -36.06 5.54 49.23
C LEU A 211 -35.33 5.79 50.56
N TRP A 212 -34.00 5.86 50.55
CA TRP A 212 -33.21 6.11 51.76
C TRP A 212 -33.27 7.57 52.21
N GLY A 213 -33.33 8.51 51.27
CA GLY A 213 -33.56 9.93 51.55
C GLY A 213 -34.96 10.23 52.07
N SER A 214 -35.94 9.37 51.77
CA SER A 214 -37.29 9.44 52.35
C SER A 214 -37.30 9.02 53.82
N GLU A 215 -36.46 8.07 54.24
CA GLU A 215 -36.34 7.67 55.66
C GLU A 215 -35.50 8.65 56.49
N ALA A 216 -34.59 9.41 55.88
CA ALA A 216 -33.90 10.53 56.53
C ALA A 216 -34.76 11.81 56.65
N GLY A 217 -35.97 11.81 56.08
CA GLY A 217 -36.96 12.90 56.14
C GLY A 217 -38.06 12.70 57.19
N GLY A 218 -37.82 11.87 58.20
CA GLY A 218 -38.73 11.69 59.32
C GLY A 218 -38.76 12.89 60.27
N VAL A 219 -39.35 14.01 59.86
CA VAL A 219 -39.90 15.01 60.79
C VAL A 219 -41.34 15.30 60.41
N SER A 220 -42.22 14.75 61.24
CA SER A 220 -43.65 15.00 61.32
C SER A 220 -43.96 16.50 61.34
N SER A 221 -44.87 16.97 60.47
CA SER A 221 -45.73 18.11 60.78
C SER A 221 -46.94 18.20 59.84
N THR A 222 -48.04 17.62 60.30
CA THR A 222 -49.37 18.22 60.41
C THR A 222 -49.82 19.21 59.31
N PHE A 223 -50.65 18.71 58.41
CA PHE A 223 -51.52 19.46 57.51
C PHE A 223 -52.23 20.61 58.25
N SER A 224 -51.85 21.85 57.95
CA SER A 224 -52.46 23.06 58.50
C SER A 224 -52.82 24.03 57.37
N LYS A 225 -54.13 24.06 57.06
CA LYS A 225 -54.94 25.20 56.57
C LYS A 225 -54.67 25.75 55.14
N PRO A 226 -55.70 25.85 54.27
CA PRO A 226 -55.56 26.55 52.99
C PRO A 226 -55.56 28.07 53.21
N GLU A 227 -54.55 28.75 52.65
CA GLU A 227 -54.44 30.21 52.64
C GLU A 227 -55.41 30.80 51.61
N VAL A 228 -56.23 31.76 52.05
CA VAL A 228 -57.19 32.48 51.21
C VAL A 228 -56.45 33.55 50.42
N VAL A 229 -56.30 33.34 49.12
CA VAL A 229 -55.75 34.34 48.19
C VAL A 229 -56.76 35.49 48.01
N SER A 230 -56.43 36.69 48.49
CA SER A 230 -57.23 37.89 48.22
C SER A 230 -56.87 38.49 46.86
N VAL A 231 -57.79 38.46 45.90
CA VAL A 231 -57.63 39.08 44.58
C VAL A 231 -57.89 40.59 44.68
N ARG A 232 -56.89 41.41 44.33
CA ARG A 232 -56.98 42.88 44.32
C ARG A 232 -57.65 43.36 43.02
N ARG A 233 -58.88 43.89 43.11
CA ARG A 233 -59.61 44.53 41.99
C ARG A 233 -59.02 45.91 41.70
N TYR A 234 -58.68 46.16 40.43
CA TYR A 234 -58.35 47.49 39.91
C TYR A 234 -59.58 48.11 39.25
N ASN A 235 -59.93 49.33 39.63
CA ASN A 235 -60.98 50.15 39.01
C ASN A 235 -60.32 51.07 37.96
N THR A 236 -60.80 51.01 36.72
CA THR A 236 -60.42 51.93 35.64
C THR A 236 -61.19 53.25 35.79
N HIS A 237 -60.48 54.38 35.85
CA HIS A 237 -61.10 55.70 35.92
C HIS A 237 -61.65 56.12 34.56
N HIS A 238 -62.89 56.62 34.57
CA HIS A 238 -63.62 57.15 33.44
C HIS A 238 -62.93 58.38 32.81
N VAL A 239 -62.84 58.40 31.48
CA VAL A 239 -62.58 59.61 30.68
C VAL A 239 -63.95 60.20 30.35
N TYR A 240 -64.18 61.47 30.71
CA TYR A 240 -65.40 62.21 30.38
C TYR A 240 -65.34 62.85 28.99
N ASP A 241 -66.54 62.98 28.43
CA ASP A 241 -66.94 63.39 27.08
C ASP A 241 -66.43 64.76 26.60
N GLN A 242 -66.39 64.90 25.27
CA GLN A 242 -66.57 66.21 24.62
C GLN A 242 -67.56 66.09 23.43
N PRO A 243 -68.46 67.09 23.23
CA PRO A 243 -69.75 66.88 22.58
C PRO A 243 -69.79 67.21 21.07
N ALA A 244 -70.93 66.85 20.48
CA ALA A 244 -71.25 66.72 19.05
C ALA A 244 -71.42 68.02 18.24
N ALA A 245 -71.28 67.89 16.91
CA ALA A 245 -72.00 68.65 15.87
C ALA A 245 -72.02 67.80 14.58
N ARG A 246 -73.14 67.18 14.19
CA ARG A 246 -74.21 67.66 13.27
C ARG A 246 -73.71 68.16 11.90
N LEU A 247 -73.94 67.36 10.86
CA LEU A 247 -75.04 67.51 9.89
C LEU A 247 -75.36 66.16 9.25
#